data_AF-A0A6A6MYL9-F1
#
_entry.id   AF-A0A6A6MYL9-F1
#
_cell.length_a   1.000
_cell.length_b   1.000
_cell.length_c   1.000
_cell.angle_alpha   90.00
_cell.angle_beta   90.00
_cell.angle_gamma   90.00
#
_symmetry.space_group_name_H-M   'P 1'
#
loop_
_entity.id
_entity.type
_entity.pdbx_description
1 polymer ?
#
loop_
_entity_poly.entity_id
_entity_poly.type
_entity_poly.pdbx_seq_one_letter_code
_entity_poly.pdbx_strand_id
1 'polypeptide(L)'
;MPKVQNRGPKVVGVNEVQMKPGDWNCPECGFMNFANNKLCLRCREQRPKRQLIPGDWECPSCDFLNYSRNTSCRKCNHERPEKATTEYEEQRWRSPY
;
A
#
# COMPACT_ATOMS: atom_id res chain seq x y z
N MET A 1 -13.20 -22.27 -40.56
CA MET A 1 -12.97 -21.97 -39.13
C MET A 1 -12.53 -20.51 -38.99
N PRO A 2 -13.23 -19.64 -38.24
CA PRO A 2 -12.81 -18.26 -38.05
C PRO A 2 -11.68 -18.16 -37.00
N LYS A 3 -10.55 -17.57 -37.38
CA LYS A 3 -9.42 -17.30 -36.50
C LYS A 3 -9.81 -16.17 -35.54
N VAL A 4 -9.98 -16.49 -34.26
CA VAL A 4 -10.19 -15.52 -33.18
C VAL A 4 -8.91 -14.67 -33.05
N GLN A 5 -8.98 -13.42 -33.48
CA GLN A 5 -7.90 -12.46 -33.25
C GLN A 5 -8.00 -11.97 -31.80
N ASN A 6 -7.21 -12.57 -30.91
CA ASN A 6 -7.01 -12.06 -29.56
C ASN A 6 -6.27 -10.73 -29.64
N ARG A 7 -7.02 -9.62 -29.68
CA ARG A 7 -6.45 -8.27 -29.50
C ARG A 7 -5.94 -8.19 -28.07
N GLY A 8 -4.61 -8.26 -27.91
CA GLY A 8 -3.94 -8.08 -26.64
C GLY A 8 -4.28 -6.73 -25.99
N PRO A 9 -4.01 -6.56 -24.69
CA PRO A 9 -4.27 -5.32 -23.98
C PRO A 9 -3.63 -4.15 -24.73
N LYS A 10 -4.41 -3.11 -25.02
CA LYS A 10 -3.92 -1.90 -25.68
C LYS A 10 -2.80 -1.31 -24.82
N VAL A 11 -1.62 -1.16 -25.41
CA VAL A 11 -0.47 -0.51 -24.75
C VAL A 11 -0.82 0.96 -24.62
N VAL A 12 -1.25 1.36 -23.42
CA VAL A 12 -1.47 2.77 -23.06
C VAL A 12 -0.11 3.45 -22.94
N GLY A 13 0.01 4.68 -23.45
CA GLY A 13 1.25 5.44 -23.38
C GLY A 13 1.65 5.70 -21.93
N VAL A 14 2.96 5.64 -21.62
CA VAL A 14 3.52 5.82 -20.27
C VAL A 14 3.07 7.15 -19.62
N ASN A 15 2.78 8.17 -20.44
CA ASN A 15 2.35 9.49 -19.99
C ASN A 15 0.84 9.63 -19.73
N GLU A 16 0.03 8.61 -20.05
CA GLU A 16 -1.42 8.61 -19.85
C GLU A 16 -1.85 7.81 -18.61
N VAL A 17 -0.93 7.09 -17.96
CA VAL A 17 -1.25 6.25 -16.81
C VAL A 17 -1.34 7.11 -15.56
N GLN A 18 -2.54 7.59 -15.26
CA GLN A 18 -2.85 8.27 -13.99
C GLN A 18 -2.62 7.31 -12.82
N MET A 19 -1.70 7.66 -11.92
CA MET A 19 -1.45 6.89 -10.71
C MET A 19 -2.65 6.94 -9.78
N LYS A 20 -3.12 5.78 -9.32
CA LYS A 20 -4.17 5.71 -8.30
C LYS A 20 -3.56 5.89 -6.91
N PRO A 21 -4.33 6.35 -5.91
CA PRO A 21 -3.87 6.40 -4.53
C PRO A 21 -3.28 5.06 -4.08
N GLY A 22 -2.04 5.10 -3.59
CA GLY A 22 -1.29 3.93 -3.13
C GLY A 22 -0.43 3.26 -4.19
N ASP A 23 -0.59 3.57 -5.48
CA ASP A 23 0.41 3.22 -6.50
C ASP A 23 1.72 3.94 -6.16
N TRP A 24 2.85 3.33 -6.49
CA TRP A 24 4.15 3.79 -6.03
C TRP A 24 5.23 3.57 -7.08
N ASN A 25 6.13 4.53 -7.21
CA ASN A 25 7.35 4.35 -7.99
C ASN A 25 8.41 3.74 -7.09
N CYS A 26 9.09 2.71 -7.59
CA CYS A 26 10.16 2.07 -6.86
C CYS A 26 11.31 3.06 -6.63
N PRO A 27 11.79 3.23 -5.38
CA PRO A 27 12.85 4.18 -5.08
C PRO A 27 14.20 3.80 -5.73
N GLU A 28 14.43 2.51 -5.94
CA GLU A 28 15.70 2.00 -6.50
C GLU A 28 15.75 2.03 -8.03
N CYS A 29 14.64 1.74 -8.72
CA CYS A 29 14.66 1.58 -10.18
C CYS A 29 13.63 2.42 -10.94
N GLY A 30 12.83 3.23 -10.25
CA GLY A 30 11.83 4.12 -10.82
C GLY A 30 10.61 3.41 -11.43
N PHE A 31 10.53 2.08 -11.39
CA PHE A 31 9.41 1.33 -11.96
C PHE A 31 8.13 1.60 -11.17
N MET A 32 7.05 1.95 -11.88
CA MET A 32 5.73 2.17 -11.29
C MET A 32 5.08 0.83 -10.96
N ASN A 33 4.61 0.71 -9.73
CA ASN A 33 3.96 -0.47 -9.18
C ASN A 33 2.55 -0.12 -8.71
N PHE A 34 1.62 -1.07 -8.88
CA PHE A 34 0.27 -0.92 -8.35
C PHE A 34 0.24 -1.04 -6.82
N ALA A 35 -0.75 -0.42 -6.20
CA ALA A 35 -0.89 -0.32 -4.74
C ALA A 35 -0.88 -1.66 -3.98
N ASN A 36 -1.27 -2.76 -4.64
CA ASN A 36 -1.29 -4.11 -4.08
C ASN A 36 0.08 -4.80 -4.11
N ASN A 37 1.03 -4.30 -4.91
CA ASN A 37 2.38 -4.85 -4.96
C ASN A 37 3.15 -4.42 -3.73
N LYS A 38 3.57 -5.39 -2.92
CA LYS A 38 4.43 -5.17 -1.75
C LYS A 38 5.90 -5.06 -2.13
N LEU A 39 6.29 -5.72 -3.21
CA LEU A 39 7.63 -5.71 -3.76
C LEU A 39 7.58 -5.12 -5.17
N CYS A 40 8.64 -4.45 -5.58
CA CYS A 40 8.78 -3.94 -6.93
C CYS A 40 8.78 -5.12 -7.91
N LEU A 41 7.92 -5.11 -8.92
CA LEU A 41 7.87 -6.21 -9.90
C LEU A 41 9.15 -6.33 -10.73
N ARG A 42 9.96 -5.27 -10.78
CA ARG A 42 11.21 -5.22 -11.55
C ARG A 42 12.45 -5.63 -10.74
N CYS A 43 12.68 -5.02 -9.58
CA CYS A 43 13.90 -5.24 -8.78
C CYS A 43 13.65 -5.89 -7.42
N ARG A 44 12.39 -6.18 -7.08
CA ARG A 44 11.95 -6.77 -5.80
C ARG A 44 12.17 -5.90 -4.56
N GLU A 45 12.56 -4.64 -4.71
CA GLU A 45 12.65 -3.70 -3.58
C GLU A 45 11.31 -3.57 -2.85
N GLN A 46 11.36 -3.39 -1.53
CA GLN A 46 10.17 -3.26 -0.71
C GLN A 46 9.44 -1.94 -1.02
N ARG A 47 8.10 -1.99 -1.02
CA ARG A 47 7.29 -0.78 -1.11
C ARG A 47 7.66 0.17 0.05
N PRO A 48 7.89 1.47 -0.22
CA PRO A 48 8.00 2.46 0.85
C PRO A 48 6.78 2.44 1.79
N LYS A 49 6.98 2.86 3.04
CA LYS A 49 5.85 3.07 3.96
C LYS A 49 4.88 4.08 3.32
N ARG A 50 3.59 3.73 3.24
CA ARG A 50 2.58 4.67 2.73
C ARG A 50 2.50 5.85 3.69
N GLN A 51 2.41 7.06 3.12
CA GLN A 51 2.04 8.23 3.90
C GLN A 51 0.55 8.16 4.17
N LEU A 52 0.19 7.92 5.43
CA LEU A 52 -1.19 7.84 5.87
C LEU A 52 -1.66 9.22 6.33
N ILE A 53 -2.92 9.54 6.05
CA ILE A 53 -3.59 10.65 6.70
C ILE A 53 -3.69 10.32 8.20
N PRO A 54 -3.47 11.28 9.12
CA PRO A 54 -3.61 11.03 10.54
C PRO A 54 -4.92 10.30 10.89
N GLY A 55 -4.78 9.16 11.57
CA GLY A 55 -5.90 8.31 11.96
C GLY A 55 -6.24 7.21 10.95
N ASP A 56 -5.92 7.35 9.66
CA ASP A 56 -5.99 6.22 8.73
C ASP A 56 -4.97 5.16 9.12
N TRP A 57 -5.28 3.90 8.83
CA TRP A 57 -4.46 2.78 9.26
C TRP A 57 -4.36 1.70 8.19
N GLU A 58 -3.19 1.09 8.06
CA GLU A 58 -3.03 -0.11 7.24
C GLU A 58 -3.33 -1.33 8.07
N CYS A 59 -4.12 -2.25 7.51
CA CYS A 59 -4.39 -3.51 8.18
C CYS A 59 -3.11 -4.34 8.31
N PRO A 60 -2.66 -4.70 9.53
CA PRO A 60 -1.42 -5.46 9.71
C PRO A 60 -1.51 -6.89 9.16
N SER A 61 -2.73 -7.41 8.96
CA SER A 61 -2.95 -8.75 8.39
C SER A 61 -2.89 -8.76 6.85
N CYS A 62 -3.26 -7.66 6.17
CA CYS A 62 -3.45 -7.70 4.72
C CYS A 62 -3.06 -6.43 3.94
N ASP A 63 -2.44 -5.44 4.61
CA ASP A 63 -1.96 -4.15 4.09
C ASP A 63 -3.01 -3.28 3.37
N PHE A 64 -4.28 -3.60 3.62
CA PHE A 64 -5.39 -2.80 3.11
C PHE A 64 -5.47 -1.47 3.87
N LEU A 65 -5.54 -0.36 3.13
CA LEU A 65 -5.72 0.97 3.70
C LEU A 65 -7.15 1.11 4.22
N ASN A 66 -7.29 1.38 5.51
CA ASN A 66 -8.56 1.65 6.15
C ASN A 66 -8.63 3.11 6.59
N TYR A 67 -9.78 3.74 6.34
CA TYR A 67 -10.04 5.08 6.84
C TYR A 67 -10.13 5.10 8.37
N SER A 68 -9.81 6.25 8.95
CA SER A 68 -9.79 6.48 10.40
C SER A 68 -11.05 6.09 11.14
N ARG A 69 -12.21 6.16 10.50
CA ARG A 69 -13.51 5.74 11.09
C ARG A 69 -13.72 4.23 11.17
N ASN A 70 -12.90 3.44 10.46
CA ASN A 70 -13.07 1.99 10.43
C ASN A 70 -12.42 1.36 11.66
N THR A 71 -13.20 0.60 12.42
CA THR A 71 -12.74 -0.17 13.60
C THR A 71 -12.29 -1.58 13.22
N SER A 72 -12.63 -2.07 12.04
CA SER A 72 -12.14 -3.31 11.45
C SER A 72 -11.78 -3.13 9.98
N CYS A 73 -10.89 -3.99 9.49
CA CYS A 73 -10.41 -3.94 8.13
C CYS A 73 -11.54 -4.26 7.14
N ARG A 74 -11.82 -3.35 6.19
CA ARG A 74 -12.88 -3.53 5.19
C ARG A 74 -12.63 -4.67 4.19
N LYS A 75 -11.42 -5.24 4.19
CA LYS A 75 -11.02 -6.34 3.30
C LYS A 75 -11.02 -7.71 4.00
N CYS A 76 -10.48 -7.81 5.21
CA CYS A 76 -10.33 -9.09 5.92
C CYS A 76 -10.96 -9.13 7.31
N ASN A 77 -11.65 -8.06 7.72
CA ASN A 77 -12.30 -7.90 9.02
C ASN A 77 -11.37 -7.98 10.24
N HIS A 78 -10.04 -7.99 10.06
CA HIS A 78 -9.10 -7.87 11.16
C HIS A 78 -9.32 -6.57 11.94
N GLU A 79 -9.32 -6.63 13.26
CA GLU A 79 -9.59 -5.48 14.12
C GLU A 79 -8.50 -4.41 13.99
N ARG A 80 -8.90 -3.15 14.18
CA ARG A 80 -7.96 -2.04 14.20
C ARG A 80 -7.02 -2.21 15.40
N PRO A 81 -5.69 -2.18 15.22
CA PRO A 81 -4.76 -2.18 16.34
C PRO A 81 -4.96 -0.92 17.19
N GLU A 82 -5.10 -1.08 18.51
CA GLU A 82 -5.14 0.03 19.47
C GLU A 82 -3.82 0.83 19.49
N LYS A 83 -2.73 0.20 19.03
CA LYS A 83 -1.33 0.59 19.27
C LYS A 83 -0.72 1.65 18.36
N ALA A 84 -1.52 2.48 17.67
CA ALA A 84 -0.94 3.66 17.00
C ALA A 84 -0.53 4.76 18.00
N THR A 85 -0.97 4.67 19.26
CA THR A 85 -0.68 5.62 20.33
C THR A 85 0.48 5.18 21.26
N THR A 86 0.75 3.88 21.36
CA THR A 86 1.60 3.32 22.43
C THR A 86 3.10 3.35 22.16
N GLU A 87 3.57 3.47 20.91
CA GLU A 87 5.02 3.64 20.65
C GLU A 87 5.56 4.96 21.22
N TYR A 88 4.72 6.00 21.29
CA TYR A 88 5.09 7.29 21.87
C TYR A 88 5.09 7.25 23.42
N GLU A 89 4.19 6.49 24.03
CA GLU A 89 4.09 6.36 25.49
C GLU A 89 5.11 5.37 26.08
N GLU A 90 5.40 4.25 25.40
CA GLU A 90 6.41 3.28 25.86
C GLU A 90 7.84 3.85 25.82
N GLN A 91 8.13 4.77 24.91
CA GLN A 91 9.42 5.49 24.88
C GLN A 91 9.54 6.51 26.03
N ARG A 92 8.41 7.03 26.54
CA ARG A 92 8.39 8.03 27.62
C ARG A 92 8.63 7.42 29.01
N TRP A 93 8.27 6.16 29.22
CA TRP A 93 8.43 5.48 30.53
C TRP A 93 9.70 4.63 30.66
N ARG A 94 10.43 4.40 29.55
CA ARG A 94 11.66 3.60 29.55
C ARG A 94 12.96 4.41 29.64
N SER A 95 12.92 5.74 29.84
CA SER A 95 14.13 6.52 30.17
C SER A 95 14.39 6.40 31.67
N PRO A 96 15.42 5.66 32.12
CA PRO A 96 15.78 5.63 33.53
C PRO A 96 16.70 6.80 33.90
N TYR A 97 17.38 7.41 32.92
CA TYR A 97 18.27 8.56 33.00
C TYR A 97 18.42 9.19 31.60
#